data_AF-A0A087SNS2-F1
#
_entry.id   AF-A0A087SNS2-F1
#
_cell.length_a   1.000
_cell.length_b   1.000
_cell.length_c   1.000
_cell.angle_alpha   90.00
_cell.angle_beta   90.00
_cell.angle_gamma   90.00
#
_symmetry.space_group_name_H-M   'P 1'
#
loop_
_entity.id
_entity.type
_entity.pdbx_description
1 polymer ?
#
loop_
_entity_poly.entity_id
_entity_poly.type
_entity_poly.pdbx_seq_one_letter_code
_entity_poly.pdbx_strand_id
1 'polypeptide(L)'
;MMNAIAGLGTQVIMGSGTNLHTSGHAYRDELEEVLRLIKPQHFLPVHGEYAFLCAHAQLARDNGIQHTLVVRNGQMVGVGDRRNRAEYGTPTSLSVVGQAALTTFYNDGDKGTGSAEEMGLAMRQQLANDGIIIAAVDVQRPAQREPRDLTQDQEAPRLRGRVRLTTRAMWQASEAEFGGRGCDGKRLLRVLHAAAERAVCALPAHAPLGDVERAARGALAVAARNFNNRCPEVVVIAHEGLKAAAATAPVKQAPPLADAKAGAAKPAQQRRRGRPKSQAAKGPKEEKDGRARP
;
A
#
# COMPACT_ATOMS: atom_id res chain seq x y z
N MET A 1 -8.52 1.51 17.23
CA MET A 1 -9.90 2.06 17.32
C MET A 1 -10.48 1.93 18.73
N MET A 2 -10.70 0.71 19.26
CA MET A 2 -11.35 0.51 20.57
C MET A 2 -10.65 1.24 21.72
N ASN A 3 -9.31 1.22 21.77
CA ASN A 3 -8.54 1.95 22.78
C ASN A 3 -8.76 3.46 22.76
N ALA A 4 -8.96 4.04 21.56
CA ALA A 4 -9.25 5.47 21.43
C ALA A 4 -10.65 5.80 21.99
N ILE A 5 -11.63 4.91 21.79
CA ILE A 5 -12.99 5.04 22.31
C ILE A 5 -13.01 4.88 23.84
N ALA A 6 -12.28 3.90 24.37
CA ALA A 6 -12.12 3.72 25.80
C ALA A 6 -11.44 4.93 26.46
N GLY A 7 -10.45 5.54 25.79
CA GLY A 7 -9.77 6.76 26.26
C GLY A 7 -10.68 7.99 26.42
N LEU A 8 -11.86 8.01 25.80
CA LEU A 8 -12.87 9.06 26.00
C LEU A 8 -13.70 8.84 27.28
N GLY A 9 -13.38 7.81 28.08
CA GLY A 9 -14.11 7.47 29.31
C GLY A 9 -15.40 6.69 29.07
N THR A 10 -15.58 6.13 27.87
CA THR A 10 -16.78 5.33 27.55
C THR A 10 -16.60 3.88 27.96
N GLN A 11 -17.67 3.26 28.47
CA GLN A 11 -17.71 1.83 28.73
C GLN A 11 -17.92 1.08 27.41
N VAL A 12 -16.90 0.35 26.95
CA VAL A 12 -16.98 -0.44 25.73
C VAL A 12 -17.45 -1.85 26.10
N ILE A 13 -18.65 -2.20 25.67
CA ILE A 13 -19.18 -3.57 25.82
C ILE A 13 -18.73 -4.38 24.61
N MET A 14 -17.92 -5.40 24.86
CA MET A 14 -17.39 -6.32 23.85
C MET A 14 -17.67 -7.75 24.31
N GLY A 15 -18.03 -8.63 23.38
CA GLY A 15 -18.10 -10.06 23.70
C GLY A 15 -18.91 -10.87 22.71
N SER A 16 -18.42 -12.08 22.44
CA SER A 16 -19.19 -13.16 21.81
C SER A 16 -20.31 -13.67 22.74
N GLY A 17 -20.17 -13.50 24.05
CA GLY A 17 -21.13 -13.97 25.06
C GLY A 17 -22.31 -13.02 25.35
N THR A 18 -22.31 -11.82 24.78
CA THR A 18 -23.39 -10.84 24.96
C THR A 18 -24.46 -10.89 23.87
N ASN A 19 -24.41 -11.90 22.97
CA ASN A 19 -25.32 -12.07 21.83
C ASN A 19 -25.50 -10.80 20.97
N LEU A 20 -24.47 -9.93 20.92
CA LEU A 20 -24.55 -8.65 20.22
C LEU A 20 -24.38 -8.81 18.71
N HIS A 21 -23.78 -9.91 18.27
CA HIS A 21 -23.57 -10.23 16.88
C HIS A 21 -23.56 -11.76 16.70
N THR A 22 -24.18 -12.23 15.63
CA THR A 22 -24.12 -13.62 15.19
C THR A 22 -23.60 -13.67 13.77
N SER A 23 -22.88 -14.75 13.44
CA SER A 23 -22.49 -15.02 12.05
C SER A 23 -23.75 -15.11 11.17
N GLY A 24 -23.70 -14.54 9.98
CA GLY A 24 -24.70 -14.76 8.93
C GLY A 24 -24.46 -16.05 8.13
N HIS A 25 -23.34 -16.74 8.38
CA HIS A 25 -22.98 -18.00 7.72
C HIS A 25 -23.24 -19.18 8.64
N ALA A 26 -23.70 -20.28 8.05
CA ALA A 26 -23.96 -21.54 8.73
C ALA A 26 -22.68 -22.15 9.33
N TYR A 27 -22.81 -22.67 10.55
CA TYR A 27 -21.77 -23.42 11.24
C TYR A 27 -21.77 -24.89 10.80
N ARG A 28 -20.78 -25.66 11.27
CA ARG A 28 -20.56 -27.06 10.87
C ARG A 28 -21.83 -27.90 10.98
N ASP A 29 -22.55 -27.81 12.09
CA ASP A 29 -23.72 -28.66 12.36
C ASP A 29 -24.88 -28.33 11.41
N GLU A 30 -25.09 -27.05 11.12
CA GLU A 30 -26.09 -26.56 10.16
C GLU A 30 -25.73 -26.96 8.72
N LEU A 31 -24.44 -26.86 8.34
CA LEU A 31 -23.96 -27.32 7.04
C LEU A 31 -24.11 -28.84 6.88
N GLU A 32 -23.82 -29.60 7.94
CA GLU A 32 -24.00 -31.05 7.97
C GLU A 32 -25.49 -31.43 7.84
N GLU A 33 -26.38 -30.74 8.55
CA GLU A 33 -27.82 -30.93 8.42
C GLU A 33 -28.28 -30.72 6.97
N VAL A 34 -27.84 -29.63 6.32
CA VAL A 34 -28.15 -29.36 4.91
C VAL A 34 -27.68 -30.49 4.00
N LEU A 35 -26.45 -31.00 4.20
CA LEU A 35 -25.91 -32.11 3.41
C LEU A 35 -26.73 -33.40 3.60
N ARG A 36 -27.17 -33.69 4.83
CA ARG A 36 -28.00 -34.86 5.16
C ARG A 36 -29.42 -34.75 4.62
N LEU A 37 -29.99 -33.55 4.56
CA LEU A 37 -31.32 -33.30 4.01
C LEU A 37 -31.33 -33.41 2.49
N ILE A 38 -30.37 -32.76 1.82
CA ILE A 38 -30.33 -32.69 0.35
C ILE A 38 -29.81 -34.00 -0.27
N LYS A 39 -28.84 -34.65 0.38
CA LYS A 39 -28.13 -35.84 -0.13
C LYS A 39 -27.66 -35.65 -1.59
N PRO A 40 -26.84 -34.62 -1.84
CA PRO A 40 -26.41 -34.30 -3.20
C PRO A 40 -25.55 -35.43 -3.78
N GLN A 41 -25.68 -35.66 -5.09
CA GLN A 41 -24.86 -36.63 -5.81
C GLN A 41 -23.44 -36.09 -6.04
N HIS A 42 -23.34 -34.80 -6.33
CA HIS A 42 -22.10 -34.07 -6.56
C HIS A 42 -22.07 -32.87 -5.63
N PHE A 43 -20.90 -32.59 -5.04
CA PHE A 43 -20.75 -31.46 -4.14
C PHE A 43 -19.56 -30.58 -4.53
N LEU A 44 -19.83 -29.27 -4.60
CA LEU A 44 -18.87 -28.23 -4.90
C LEU A 44 -19.01 -27.15 -3.81
N PRO A 45 -18.10 -27.07 -2.84
CA PRO A 45 -18.13 -26.01 -1.85
C PRO A 45 -17.80 -24.67 -2.52
N VAL A 46 -18.57 -23.64 -2.20
CA VAL A 46 -18.41 -22.27 -2.69
C VAL A 46 -18.36 -21.30 -1.51
N HIS A 47 -17.91 -20.06 -1.77
CA HIS A 47 -17.86 -18.97 -0.81
C HIS A 47 -16.99 -19.27 0.44
N GLY A 48 -15.70 -19.00 0.32
CA GLY A 48 -14.75 -19.07 1.44
C GLY A 48 -13.31 -19.10 0.94
N GLU A 49 -12.37 -18.91 1.86
CA GLU A 49 -10.97 -19.18 1.57
C GLU A 49 -10.77 -20.67 1.28
N TYR A 50 -9.70 -21.00 0.55
CA TYR A 50 -9.44 -22.37 0.10
C TYR A 50 -9.45 -23.40 1.24
N ALA A 51 -8.92 -23.03 2.41
CA ALA A 51 -8.93 -23.88 3.59
C ALA A 51 -10.36 -24.23 4.06
N PHE A 52 -11.29 -23.28 4.03
CA PHE A 52 -12.69 -23.50 4.39
C PHE A 52 -13.39 -24.39 3.36
N LEU A 53 -13.09 -24.20 2.07
CA LEU A 53 -13.63 -25.05 1.01
C LEU A 53 -13.15 -26.50 1.16
N CYS A 54 -11.88 -26.72 1.51
CA CYS A 54 -11.35 -28.05 1.80
C CYS A 54 -12.02 -28.70 3.02
N ALA A 55 -12.24 -27.93 4.09
CA ALA A 55 -12.94 -28.43 5.28
C ALA A 55 -14.40 -28.80 4.98
N HIS A 56 -15.11 -27.99 4.20
CA HIS A 56 -16.49 -28.25 3.80
C HIS A 56 -16.58 -29.45 2.85
N ALA A 57 -15.63 -29.59 1.92
CA ALA A 57 -15.53 -30.79 1.10
C ALA A 57 -15.30 -32.05 1.93
N GLN A 58 -14.48 -31.97 2.98
CA GLN A 58 -14.27 -33.09 3.88
C GLN A 58 -15.56 -33.45 4.63
N LEU A 59 -16.29 -32.46 5.15
CA LEU A 59 -17.58 -32.66 5.81
C LEU A 59 -18.59 -33.39 4.90
N ALA A 60 -18.62 -33.05 3.60
CA ALA A 60 -19.46 -33.71 2.62
C ALA A 60 -19.05 -35.18 2.39
N ARG A 61 -17.74 -35.47 2.31
CA ARG A 61 -17.24 -36.85 2.20
C ARG A 61 -17.57 -37.68 3.45
N ASP A 62 -17.43 -37.09 4.63
CA ASP A 62 -17.78 -37.73 5.90
C ASP A 62 -19.28 -38.07 5.96
N ASN A 63 -20.13 -37.29 5.27
CA ASN A 63 -21.56 -37.54 5.09
C ASN A 63 -21.89 -38.46 3.88
N GLY A 64 -20.90 -39.14 3.30
CA GLY A 64 -21.07 -40.15 2.26
C GLY A 64 -21.11 -39.63 0.82
N ILE A 65 -20.81 -38.35 0.59
CA ILE A 65 -20.83 -37.74 -0.75
C ILE A 65 -19.45 -37.93 -1.40
N GLN A 66 -19.31 -38.98 -2.21
CA GLN A 66 -18.03 -39.37 -2.82
C GLN A 66 -17.58 -38.41 -3.94
N HIS A 67 -18.51 -37.82 -4.69
CA HIS A 67 -18.18 -36.93 -5.82
C HIS A 67 -18.06 -35.47 -5.37
N THR A 68 -16.99 -35.18 -4.65
CA THR A 68 -16.70 -33.84 -4.12
C THR A 68 -15.42 -33.27 -4.71
N LEU A 69 -15.51 -32.07 -5.30
CA LEU A 69 -14.37 -31.36 -5.91
C LEU A 69 -14.20 -29.97 -5.29
N VAL A 70 -12.97 -29.55 -5.03
CA VAL A 70 -12.65 -28.16 -4.62
C VAL A 70 -11.96 -27.48 -5.78
N VAL A 71 -12.43 -26.29 -6.16
CA VAL A 71 -11.93 -25.54 -7.31
C VAL A 71 -11.46 -24.15 -6.93
N ARG A 72 -10.59 -23.59 -7.76
CA ARG A 72 -10.12 -22.21 -7.69
C ARG A 72 -10.83 -21.35 -8.73
N ASN A 73 -10.86 -20.05 -8.49
CA ASN A 73 -11.38 -19.08 -9.45
C ASN A 73 -10.70 -19.27 -10.82
N GLY A 74 -11.51 -19.39 -11.87
CA GLY A 74 -11.06 -19.61 -13.24
C GLY A 74 -10.97 -21.07 -13.66
N GLN A 75 -11.08 -22.05 -12.77
CA GLN A 75 -11.16 -23.46 -13.18
C GLN A 75 -12.56 -23.79 -13.71
N MET A 76 -12.62 -24.39 -14.89
CA MET A 76 -13.86 -24.86 -15.50
C MET A 76 -14.14 -26.29 -15.05
N VAL A 77 -15.35 -26.55 -14.57
CA VAL A 77 -15.78 -27.87 -14.11
C VAL A 77 -16.76 -28.47 -15.10
N GLY A 78 -16.43 -29.65 -15.61
CA GLY A 78 -17.35 -30.48 -16.38
C GLY A 78 -18.13 -31.38 -15.44
N VAL A 79 -19.45 -31.37 -15.60
CA VAL A 79 -20.36 -32.31 -14.95
C VAL A 79 -20.86 -33.28 -16.02
N GLY A 80 -20.44 -34.54 -15.92
CA GLY A 80 -20.84 -35.60 -16.85
C GLY A 80 -22.19 -36.20 -16.50
N ASP A 81 -22.98 -36.55 -17.51
CA ASP A 81 -24.31 -37.12 -17.34
C ASP A 81 -24.25 -38.61 -16.94
N ARG A 82 -25.28 -39.09 -16.22
CA ARG A 82 -25.34 -40.51 -15.80
C ARG A 82 -25.69 -41.38 -16.99
N ARG A 83 -24.81 -42.30 -17.37
CA ARG A 83 -25.11 -43.28 -18.43
C ARG A 83 -26.17 -44.33 -18.03
N ASN A 84 -26.52 -44.45 -16.75
CA ASN A 84 -27.63 -45.31 -16.29
C ASN A 84 -28.20 -44.87 -14.93
N ARG A 85 -29.54 -44.96 -14.78
CA ARG A 85 -30.29 -44.62 -13.56
C ARG A 85 -30.06 -45.60 -12.39
N ALA A 86 -29.46 -46.76 -12.66
CA ALA A 86 -29.33 -47.88 -11.72
C ALA A 86 -27.89 -48.23 -11.28
N GLU A 87 -26.86 -47.62 -11.87
CA GLU A 87 -25.46 -47.81 -11.45
C GLU A 87 -24.91 -46.54 -10.82
N TYR A 88 -24.26 -46.70 -9.66
CA TYR A 88 -23.51 -45.65 -8.99
C TYR A 88 -22.35 -45.22 -9.91
N GLY A 89 -22.23 -43.91 -10.12
CA GLY A 89 -21.52 -43.31 -11.25
C GLY A 89 -20.06 -43.73 -11.42
N THR A 90 -19.59 -43.73 -12.67
CA THR A 90 -18.18 -43.82 -12.98
C THR A 90 -17.39 -42.66 -12.36
N PRO A 91 -16.09 -42.84 -12.04
CA PRO A 91 -15.23 -41.86 -11.37
C PRO A 91 -15.01 -40.53 -12.12
N THR A 92 -15.67 -40.30 -13.25
CA THR A 92 -15.46 -39.18 -14.19
C THR A 92 -16.59 -38.16 -14.25
N SER A 93 -17.61 -38.22 -13.38
CA SER A 93 -18.76 -37.32 -13.49
C SER A 93 -18.51 -35.87 -13.05
N LEU A 94 -17.44 -35.60 -12.29
CA LEU A 94 -17.09 -34.23 -11.87
C LEU A 94 -15.57 -34.02 -11.98
N SER A 95 -15.14 -33.29 -13.01
CA SER A 95 -13.71 -33.09 -13.29
C SER A 95 -13.42 -31.68 -13.80
N VAL A 96 -12.21 -31.20 -13.53
CA VAL A 96 -11.73 -29.93 -14.14
C VAL A 96 -11.46 -30.18 -15.62
N VAL A 97 -12.17 -29.46 -16.49
CA VAL A 97 -12.08 -29.60 -17.96
C VAL A 97 -11.19 -28.54 -18.61
N GLY A 98 -10.86 -27.48 -17.89
CA GLY A 98 -9.95 -26.46 -18.37
C GLY A 98 -9.86 -25.26 -17.42
N GLN A 99 -9.29 -24.17 -17.93
CA GLN A 99 -9.08 -22.96 -17.16
C GLN A 99 -9.40 -21.73 -18.03
N ALA A 100 -10.20 -20.81 -17.47
CA ALA A 100 -10.45 -19.49 -18.01
C ALA A 100 -9.41 -18.50 -17.45
N ALA A 101 -8.91 -17.64 -18.32
CA ALA A 101 -8.07 -16.53 -17.91
C ALA A 101 -8.96 -15.48 -17.22
N LEU A 102 -8.79 -15.31 -15.91
CA LEU A 102 -9.46 -14.28 -15.13
C LEU A 102 -8.44 -13.21 -14.71
N THR A 103 -8.86 -11.96 -14.79
CA THR A 103 -8.09 -10.81 -14.33
C THR A 103 -8.85 -10.11 -13.22
N THR A 104 -8.18 -9.83 -12.10
CA THR A 104 -8.77 -9.04 -11.02
C THR A 104 -8.69 -7.56 -11.37
N PHE A 105 -9.86 -6.91 -11.37
CA PHE A 105 -9.97 -5.47 -11.51
C PHE A 105 -10.17 -4.81 -10.14
N TYR A 106 -9.58 -3.64 -9.98
CA TYR A 106 -9.65 -2.81 -8.79
C TYR A 106 -10.41 -1.53 -9.11
N ASN A 107 -11.17 -1.03 -8.14
CA ASN A 107 -11.88 0.24 -8.23
C ASN A 107 -11.28 1.22 -7.21
N ASP A 108 -10.85 2.39 -7.66
CA ASP A 108 -10.25 3.45 -6.82
C ASP A 108 -11.02 4.76 -6.99
N GLY A 109 -12.29 4.75 -6.55
CA GLY A 109 -13.16 5.92 -6.54
C GLY A 109 -13.17 6.67 -7.87
N ASP A 110 -12.71 7.92 -7.84
CA ASP A 110 -12.71 8.83 -8.99
C ASP A 110 -11.72 8.43 -10.10
N LYS A 111 -10.79 7.51 -9.83
CA LYS A 111 -9.76 7.06 -10.79
C LYS A 111 -10.22 5.91 -11.68
N GLY A 112 -11.46 5.44 -11.50
CA GLY A 112 -12.07 4.41 -12.32
C GLY A 112 -11.74 2.99 -11.88
N THR A 113 -11.98 2.05 -12.79
CA THR A 113 -11.73 0.61 -12.60
C THR A 113 -10.63 0.15 -13.55
N GLY A 114 -9.64 -0.56 -13.05
CA GLY A 114 -8.47 -0.97 -13.84
C GLY A 114 -7.73 -2.18 -13.25
N SER A 115 -6.75 -2.68 -13.99
CA SER A 115 -5.87 -3.77 -13.55
C SER A 115 -4.89 -3.31 -12.46
N ALA A 116 -4.21 -4.25 -11.79
CA ALA A 116 -3.23 -3.91 -10.75
C ALA A 116 -2.08 -3.00 -11.27
N GLU A 117 -1.71 -3.17 -12.54
CA GLU A 117 -0.66 -2.40 -13.21
C GLU A 117 -1.14 -0.97 -13.54
N GLU A 118 -2.32 -0.85 -14.14
CA GLU A 118 -2.95 0.45 -14.45
C GLU A 118 -3.16 1.29 -13.19
N MET A 119 -3.52 0.64 -12.07
CA MET A 119 -3.72 1.31 -10.78
C MET A 119 -2.41 1.56 -10.02
N GLY A 120 -1.29 1.03 -10.51
CA GLY A 120 0.04 1.20 -9.95
C GLY A 120 0.19 0.61 -8.54
N LEU A 121 -0.52 -0.47 -8.21
CA LEU A 121 -0.57 -1.00 -6.84
C LEU A 121 0.82 -1.43 -6.32
N ALA A 122 1.62 -2.07 -7.16
CA ALA A 122 2.99 -2.46 -6.81
C ALA A 122 3.85 -1.25 -6.46
N MET A 123 3.76 -0.18 -7.25
CA MET A 123 4.50 1.06 -7.01
C MET A 123 4.02 1.75 -5.73
N ARG A 124 2.70 1.79 -5.46
CA ARG A 124 2.17 2.34 -4.20
C ARG A 124 2.71 1.58 -2.98
N GLN A 125 2.75 0.25 -3.05
CA GLN A 125 3.28 -0.58 -1.97
C GLN A 125 4.78 -0.35 -1.74
N GLN A 126 5.57 -0.26 -2.82
CA GLN A 126 6.99 0.06 -2.74
C GLN A 126 7.22 1.44 -2.12
N LEU A 127 6.50 2.47 -2.57
CA LEU A 127 6.59 3.83 -2.02
C LEU A 127 6.18 3.90 -0.54
N ALA A 128 5.17 3.13 -0.13
CA ALA A 128 4.72 3.07 1.26
C ALA A 128 5.74 2.40 2.19
N ASN A 129 6.44 1.36 1.70
CA ASN A 129 7.38 0.58 2.49
C ASN A 129 8.79 1.17 2.52
N ASP A 130 9.29 1.58 1.35
CA ASP A 130 10.69 1.92 1.15
C ASP A 130 10.93 3.41 0.91
N GLY A 131 9.89 4.19 0.57
CA GLY A 131 9.97 5.62 0.31
C GLY A 131 10.51 5.98 -1.07
N ILE A 132 10.73 7.29 -1.28
CA ILE A 132 11.18 7.83 -2.56
C ILE A 132 12.28 8.87 -2.39
N ILE A 133 13.24 8.85 -3.31
CA ILE A 133 14.32 9.82 -3.46
C ILE A 133 14.17 10.48 -4.83
N ILE A 134 14.09 11.82 -4.84
CA ILE A 134 14.05 12.62 -6.05
C ILE A 134 15.33 13.46 -6.10
N ALA A 135 16.11 13.29 -7.15
CA ALA A 135 17.36 13.97 -7.40
C ALA A 135 17.30 14.80 -8.67
N ALA A 136 17.49 16.11 -8.57
CA ALA A 136 17.77 16.96 -9.71
C ALA A 136 19.28 17.17 -9.83
N VAL A 137 19.86 16.93 -11.00
CA VAL A 137 21.29 17.07 -11.26
C VAL A 137 21.53 18.11 -12.34
N ASP A 138 22.10 19.25 -11.94
CA ASP A 138 22.49 20.32 -12.85
C ASP A 138 23.89 20.03 -13.36
N VAL A 139 24.03 19.59 -14.61
CA VAL A 139 25.31 19.25 -15.21
C VAL A 139 25.99 20.50 -15.78
N GLN A 140 27.20 20.80 -15.30
CA GLN A 140 28.08 21.84 -15.82
C GLN A 140 29.23 21.19 -16.58
N ARG A 141 29.18 21.27 -17.92
CA ARG A 141 30.28 20.80 -18.76
C ARG A 141 31.33 21.89 -18.90
N PRO A 142 32.63 21.58 -18.74
CA PRO A 142 33.68 22.52 -19.07
C PRO A 142 33.60 22.88 -20.56
N ALA A 143 33.85 24.14 -20.90
CA ALA A 143 33.96 24.56 -22.29
C ALA A 143 35.05 23.72 -22.99
N GLN A 144 34.74 23.20 -24.18
CA GLN A 144 35.70 22.45 -25.00
C GLN A 144 36.96 23.32 -25.16
N ARG A 145 38.09 22.87 -24.59
CA ARG A 145 39.40 23.42 -24.95
C ARG A 145 39.78 22.83 -26.31
N GLU A 146 40.18 23.69 -27.23
CA GLU A 146 40.74 23.31 -28.53
C GLU A 146 41.89 22.29 -28.32
N PRO A 147 42.01 21.26 -29.18
CA PRO A 147 42.89 20.11 -28.96
C PRO A 147 44.42 20.38 -29.04
N ARG A 148 44.86 21.65 -29.03
CA ARG A 148 46.28 22.02 -29.19
C ARG A 148 47.10 22.04 -27.89
N ASP A 149 46.47 22.01 -26.72
CA ASP A 149 47.17 22.17 -25.43
C ASP A 149 47.13 20.90 -24.55
N LEU A 150 47.50 19.74 -25.09
CA LEU A 150 47.58 18.49 -24.30
C LEU A 150 49.02 18.00 -24.16
N THR A 151 49.68 18.43 -23.08
CA THR A 151 50.84 17.72 -22.51
C THR A 151 50.35 16.49 -21.72
N GLN A 152 51.13 15.41 -21.77
CA GLN A 152 50.70 14.02 -21.51
C GLN A 152 50.29 13.64 -20.07
N ASP A 153 50.16 14.57 -19.13
CA ASP A 153 49.84 14.25 -17.72
C ASP A 153 48.61 14.98 -17.14
N GLN A 154 47.75 15.56 -17.98
CA GLN A 154 46.55 16.25 -17.49
C GLN A 154 45.36 15.27 -17.37
N GLU A 155 44.92 15.02 -16.13
CA GLU A 155 43.72 14.23 -15.82
C GLU A 155 42.54 14.66 -16.71
N ALA A 156 41.85 13.67 -17.31
CA ALA A 156 40.72 13.94 -18.19
C ALA A 156 39.68 14.83 -17.48
N PRO A 157 39.09 15.83 -18.17
CA PRO A 157 38.14 16.75 -17.56
C PRO A 157 36.94 15.95 -17.02
N ARG A 158 36.71 16.08 -15.70
CA ARG A 158 35.59 15.47 -15.00
C ARG A 158 34.36 16.36 -15.07
N LEU A 159 33.20 15.73 -15.06
CA LEU A 159 31.92 16.45 -14.99
C LEU A 159 31.78 17.12 -13.62
N ARG A 160 31.34 18.38 -13.57
CA ARG A 160 30.85 18.98 -12.33
C ARG A 160 29.33 19.04 -12.41
N GLY A 161 28.65 18.64 -11.34
CA GLY A 161 27.22 18.76 -11.26
C GLY A 161 26.78 19.23 -9.88
N ARG A 162 25.80 20.14 -9.83
CA ARG A 162 25.12 20.50 -8.59
C ARG A 162 23.94 19.55 -8.42
N VAL A 163 23.90 18.82 -7.31
CA VAL A 163 22.82 17.87 -7.03
C VAL A 163 21.87 18.49 -6.02
N ARG A 164 20.56 18.44 -6.29
CA ARG A 164 19.51 18.79 -5.32
C ARG A 164 18.68 17.55 -5.01
N LEU A 165 18.73 17.11 -3.76
CA LEU A 165 18.03 15.92 -3.29
C LEU A 165 16.82 16.28 -2.44
N THR A 166 15.72 15.57 -2.67
CA THR A 166 14.55 15.57 -1.80
C THR A 166 14.13 14.13 -1.54
N THR A 167 13.79 13.83 -0.29
CA THR A 167 13.39 12.48 0.14
C THR A 167 12.02 12.55 0.79
N ARG A 168 11.14 11.58 0.52
CA ARG A 168 9.83 11.45 1.17
C ARG A 168 9.62 10.04 1.68
N ALA A 169 8.95 9.92 2.83
CA ALA A 169 8.70 8.65 3.51
C ALA A 169 9.99 7.82 3.75
N MET A 170 11.13 8.50 3.86
CA MET A 170 12.41 7.87 4.16
C MET A 170 12.69 7.97 5.65
N TRP A 171 13.29 6.92 6.22
CA TRP A 171 13.79 6.96 7.59
C TRP A 171 14.92 7.99 7.70
N GLN A 172 14.60 9.16 8.25
CA GLN A 172 15.61 10.14 8.63
C GLN A 172 16.08 9.77 10.02
N ALA A 173 17.24 9.12 10.11
CA ALA A 173 17.86 8.89 11.41
C ALA A 173 18.11 10.26 12.07
N SER A 174 17.38 10.54 13.15
CA SER A 174 17.71 11.66 14.04
C SER A 174 18.88 11.24 14.93
N GLU A 175 19.78 12.17 15.25
CA GLU A 175 20.97 11.88 16.06
C GLU A 175 20.66 11.35 17.47
N ALA A 176 19.40 11.45 17.93
CA ALA A 176 18.96 11.01 19.25
C ALA A 176 19.11 9.50 19.50
N GLU A 177 19.18 8.67 18.46
CA GLU A 177 19.35 7.22 18.59
C GLU A 177 20.81 6.77 18.71
N PHE A 178 21.80 7.66 18.46
CA PHE A 178 23.21 7.25 18.31
C PHE A 178 24.25 8.23 18.89
N GLY A 179 23.91 8.96 19.96
CA GLY A 179 24.88 9.51 20.92
C GLY A 179 25.96 10.46 20.38
N GLY A 180 25.65 11.34 19.43
CA GLY A 180 26.61 12.29 18.83
C GLY A 180 26.25 13.76 19.09
N ARG A 181 27.26 14.56 19.49
CA ARG A 181 27.14 16.01 19.70
C ARG A 181 27.13 16.74 18.35
N GLY A 182 25.97 17.33 18.02
CA GLY A 182 25.81 18.49 17.15
C GLY A 182 26.20 18.28 15.69
N CYS A 183 25.21 18.03 14.81
CA CYS A 183 24.95 18.79 13.58
C CYS A 183 23.78 18.16 12.79
N ASP A 184 22.54 18.60 13.04
CA ASP A 184 21.29 18.44 12.28
C ASP A 184 20.88 17.01 11.87
N GLY A 185 19.62 16.62 12.12
CA GLY A 185 18.98 15.33 11.78
C GLY A 185 18.88 14.96 10.28
N LYS A 186 19.98 15.11 9.54
CA LYS A 186 20.11 14.98 8.07
C LYS A 186 21.29 14.08 7.69
N ARG A 187 21.65 13.11 8.53
CA ARG A 187 22.76 12.16 8.25
C ARG A 187 22.57 11.42 6.94
N LEU A 188 21.35 10.90 6.70
CA LEU A 188 21.00 10.23 5.45
C LEU A 188 21.16 11.17 4.24
N LEU A 189 20.66 12.40 4.33
CA LEU A 189 20.75 13.37 3.23
C LEU A 189 22.21 13.71 2.88
N ARG A 190 23.09 13.87 3.88
CA ARG A 190 24.51 14.10 3.64
C ARG A 190 25.18 12.91 2.92
N VAL A 191 24.88 11.69 3.36
CA VAL A 191 25.42 10.46 2.73
C VAL A 191 24.94 10.34 1.28
N LEU A 192 23.66 10.59 1.02
CA LEU A 192 23.08 10.56 -0.32
C LEU A 192 23.67 11.65 -1.22
N HIS A 193 23.84 12.87 -0.70
CA HIS A 193 24.44 13.98 -1.43
C HIS A 193 25.88 13.65 -1.83
N ALA A 194 26.69 13.20 -0.87
CA ALA A 194 28.07 12.80 -1.13
C ALA A 194 28.17 11.59 -2.08
N ALA A 195 27.23 10.65 -2.05
CA ALA A 195 27.19 9.53 -2.98
C ALA A 195 26.85 9.99 -4.41
N ALA A 196 25.84 10.85 -4.57
CA ALA A 196 25.44 11.38 -5.86
C ALA A 196 26.53 12.26 -6.49
N GLU A 197 27.13 13.18 -5.73
CA GLU A 197 28.21 14.04 -6.23
C GLU A 197 29.44 13.23 -6.65
N ARG A 198 29.82 12.21 -5.87
CA ARG A 198 30.92 11.31 -6.25
C ARG A 198 30.62 10.56 -7.55
N ALA A 199 29.39 10.07 -7.72
CA ALA A 199 28.98 9.35 -8.92
C ALA A 199 28.99 10.26 -10.16
N VAL A 200 28.53 11.49 -10.03
CA VAL A 200 28.54 12.48 -11.13
C VAL A 200 29.98 12.89 -11.48
N CYS A 201 30.82 13.17 -10.48
CA CYS A 201 32.22 13.54 -10.69
C CYS A 201 33.09 12.40 -11.24
N ALA A 202 32.68 11.14 -11.10
CA ALA A 202 33.40 9.99 -11.64
C ALA A 202 33.22 9.84 -13.17
N LEU A 203 32.23 10.52 -13.76
CA LEU A 203 31.94 10.43 -15.19
C LEU A 203 32.81 11.38 -16.02
N PRO A 204 33.13 11.01 -17.27
CA PRO A 204 33.89 11.86 -18.17
C PRO A 204 33.06 13.08 -18.63
N ALA A 205 33.72 14.19 -18.96
CA ALA A 205 33.04 15.44 -19.35
C ALA A 205 32.08 15.33 -20.55
N HIS A 206 32.24 14.32 -21.40
CA HIS A 206 31.40 14.08 -22.59
C HIS A 206 30.24 13.09 -22.33
N ALA A 207 30.06 12.57 -21.11
CA ALA A 207 29.03 11.60 -20.80
C ALA A 207 27.62 12.17 -21.07
N PRO A 208 26.73 11.46 -21.79
CA PRO A 208 25.36 11.92 -22.04
C PRO A 208 24.55 11.98 -20.74
N LEU A 209 23.48 12.79 -20.73
CA LEU A 209 22.63 12.98 -19.55
C LEU A 209 22.07 11.65 -19.01
N GLY A 210 21.69 10.72 -19.88
CA GLY A 210 21.18 9.41 -19.47
C GLY A 210 22.20 8.57 -18.68
N ASP A 211 23.51 8.74 -18.93
CA ASP A 211 24.55 8.07 -18.15
C ASP A 211 24.74 8.73 -16.79
N VAL A 212 24.58 10.06 -16.71
CA VAL A 212 24.56 10.81 -15.45
C VAL A 212 23.39 10.37 -14.58
N GLU A 213 22.19 10.25 -15.15
CA GLU A 213 21.01 9.76 -14.45
C GLU A 213 21.19 8.33 -13.95
N ARG A 214 21.70 7.43 -14.80
CA ARG A 214 21.95 6.03 -14.43
C ARG A 214 22.98 5.91 -13.30
N ALA A 215 24.07 6.64 -13.38
CA ALA A 215 25.13 6.64 -12.37
C ALA A 215 24.63 7.19 -11.02
N ALA A 216 23.96 8.34 -11.04
CA ALA A 216 23.40 8.94 -9.84
C ALA A 216 22.31 8.05 -9.20
N ARG A 217 21.43 7.45 -10.02
CA ARG A 217 20.40 6.52 -9.56
C ARG A 217 21.02 5.31 -8.86
N GLY A 218 22.03 4.69 -9.48
CA GLY A 218 22.73 3.54 -8.91
C GLY A 218 23.42 3.88 -7.59
N ALA A 219 24.13 5.01 -7.54
CA ALA A 219 24.82 5.46 -6.34
C ALA A 219 23.87 5.78 -5.17
N LEU A 220 22.74 6.44 -5.46
CA LEU A 220 21.71 6.74 -4.46
C LEU A 220 21.04 5.46 -3.92
N ALA A 221 20.73 4.50 -4.80
CA ALA A 221 20.14 3.23 -4.40
C ALA A 221 21.07 2.42 -3.49
N VAL A 222 22.36 2.33 -3.85
CA VAL A 222 23.38 1.65 -3.02
C VAL A 222 23.59 2.36 -1.70
N ALA A 223 23.68 3.70 -1.71
CA ALA A 223 23.85 4.50 -0.50
C ALA A 223 22.66 4.37 0.46
N ALA A 224 21.43 4.36 -0.06
CA ALA A 224 20.23 4.11 0.74
C ALA A 224 20.25 2.71 1.33
N ARG A 225 20.49 1.67 0.52
CA ARG A 225 20.55 0.27 0.97
C ARG A 225 21.61 0.07 2.06
N ASN A 226 22.79 0.66 1.91
CA ASN A 226 23.85 0.56 2.92
C ASN A 226 23.51 1.29 4.23
N PHE A 227 22.66 2.33 4.18
CA PHE A 227 22.31 3.12 5.35
C PHE A 227 21.17 2.51 6.17
N ASN A 228 20.10 2.05 5.51
CA ASN A 228 18.88 1.59 6.19
C ASN A 228 18.34 0.22 5.70
N ASN A 229 19.08 -0.48 4.84
CA ASN A 229 18.67 -1.75 4.22
C ASN A 229 17.33 -1.68 3.47
N ARG A 230 16.96 -0.50 2.95
CA ARG A 230 15.77 -0.28 2.11
C ARG A 230 16.13 -0.08 0.65
N CYS A 231 15.16 -0.34 -0.22
CA CYS A 231 15.27 -0.13 -1.67
C CYS A 231 14.29 0.94 -2.13
N PRO A 232 14.53 2.23 -1.82
CA PRO A 232 13.62 3.30 -2.20
C PRO A 232 13.53 3.44 -3.72
N GLU A 233 12.40 3.96 -4.19
CA GLU A 233 12.29 4.40 -5.58
C GLU A 233 13.17 5.65 -5.80
N VAL A 234 14.03 5.63 -6.82
CA VAL A 234 14.97 6.72 -7.09
C VAL A 234 14.68 7.32 -8.46
N VAL A 235 14.16 8.54 -8.44
CA VAL A 235 13.91 9.35 -9.63
C VAL A 235 15.03 10.37 -9.75
N VAL A 236 15.81 10.27 -10.83
CA VAL A 236 16.86 11.25 -11.14
C VAL A 236 16.46 12.00 -12.40
N ILE A 237 16.57 13.32 -12.35
CA ILE A 237 16.34 14.21 -13.48
C ILE A 237 17.63 14.97 -13.70
N ALA A 238 18.35 14.68 -14.78
CA ALA A 238 19.53 15.44 -15.15
C ALA A 238 19.18 16.48 -16.20
N HIS A 239 19.67 17.70 -16.02
CA HIS A 239 19.57 18.74 -17.04
C HIS A 239 20.90 19.44 -17.23
N GLU A 240 21.18 19.86 -18.46
CA GLU A 240 22.34 20.70 -18.71
C GLU A 240 22.08 22.09 -18.16
N GLY A 241 23.02 22.62 -17.39
CA GLY A 241 22.99 24.01 -17.00
C GLY A 241 23.04 24.87 -18.25
N LEU A 242 21.98 25.63 -18.52
CA LEU A 242 22.07 26.80 -19.39
C LEU A 242 23.30 27.58 -18.91
N LYS A 243 24.27 27.83 -19.81
CA LYS A 243 25.41 28.71 -19.52
C LYS A 243 24.84 29.90 -18.77
N ALA A 244 25.33 30.15 -17.56
CA ALA A 244 24.98 31.32 -16.78
C ALA A 244 25.43 32.55 -17.57
N ALA A 245 24.60 32.98 -18.52
CA ALA A 245 24.66 34.28 -19.13
C ALA A 245 24.23 35.24 -18.03
N ALA A 246 25.24 35.87 -17.42
CA ALA A 246 25.19 37.13 -16.71
C ALA A 246 24.00 37.36 -15.76
N ALA A 247 24.21 37.12 -14.46
CA ALA A 247 23.88 38.09 -13.42
C ALA A 247 24.31 37.57 -12.05
N THR A 248 25.32 38.23 -11.48
CA THR A 248 25.41 38.50 -10.05
C THR A 248 24.06 38.99 -9.52
N ALA A 249 23.35 38.14 -8.79
CA ALA A 249 22.36 38.55 -7.82
C ALA A 249 22.58 37.70 -6.56
N PRO A 250 22.79 38.31 -5.38
CA PRO A 250 22.93 37.54 -4.16
C PRO A 250 21.64 36.77 -3.91
N VAL A 251 21.78 35.48 -3.62
CA VAL A 251 20.68 34.62 -3.15
C VAL A 251 20.10 35.29 -1.90
N LYS A 252 18.94 35.95 -2.04
CA LYS A 252 18.14 36.33 -0.88
C LYS A 252 17.80 35.03 -0.14
N GLN A 253 18.41 34.84 1.02
CA GLN A 253 17.94 33.88 2.00
C GLN A 253 16.42 34.09 2.16
N ALA A 254 15.66 33.01 2.04
CA ALA A 254 14.25 33.04 2.41
C ALA A 254 14.15 33.59 3.84
N PRO A 255 13.23 34.52 4.14
CA PRO A 255 13.11 35.03 5.49
C PRO A 255 12.82 33.86 6.44
N PRO A 256 13.36 33.85 7.67
CA PRO A 256 12.95 32.89 8.67
C PRO A 256 11.44 33.03 8.88
N LEU A 257 10.74 31.90 9.05
CA LEU A 257 9.34 31.91 9.48
C LEU A 257 9.28 32.71 10.79
N ALA A 258 8.77 33.93 10.70
CA ALA A 258 8.42 34.71 11.86
C ALA A 258 7.26 34.01 12.57
N ASP A 259 7.41 33.83 13.88
CA ASP A 259 6.36 33.39 14.79
C ASP A 259 5.09 34.22 14.56
N ALA A 260 4.10 33.61 13.92
CA ALA A 260 2.75 34.14 13.88
C ALA A 260 2.15 33.96 15.28
N LYS A 261 2.29 35.01 16.10
CA LYS A 261 1.52 35.19 17.33
C LYS A 261 0.04 34.86 17.08
N ALA A 262 -0.51 34.09 18.01
CA ALA A 262 -1.92 33.79 18.15
C ALA A 262 -2.79 35.06 18.02
N GLY A 263 -3.50 35.17 16.90
CA GLY A 263 -4.61 36.09 16.71
C GLY A 263 -5.91 35.31 16.84
N ALA A 264 -6.61 35.51 17.94
CA ALA A 264 -7.90 34.90 18.23
C ALA A 264 -8.94 35.22 17.14
N ALA A 265 -9.38 34.20 16.40
CA ALA A 265 -10.58 34.25 15.57
C ALA A 265 -11.70 33.46 16.24
N LYS A 266 -12.79 34.17 16.56
CA LYS A 266 -13.99 33.68 17.25
C LYS A 266 -14.63 32.47 16.54
N PRO A 267 -15.21 31.49 17.26
CA PRO A 267 -15.88 30.35 16.65
C PRO A 267 -17.16 30.79 15.94
N ALA A 268 -17.29 30.38 14.68
CA ALA A 268 -18.50 30.54 13.88
C ALA A 268 -19.67 29.78 14.53
N GLN A 269 -20.74 30.50 14.84
CA GLN A 269 -22.00 29.95 15.32
C GLN A 269 -22.57 28.97 14.29
N GLN A 270 -22.60 27.69 14.68
CA GLN A 270 -23.31 26.65 13.98
C GLN A 270 -24.82 26.94 14.04
N ARG A 271 -25.37 27.46 12.95
CA ARG A 271 -26.81 27.69 12.79
C ARG A 271 -27.55 26.35 12.85
N ARG A 272 -28.17 26.08 14.01
CA ARG A 272 -29.18 25.02 14.19
C ARG A 272 -30.33 25.25 13.19
N ARG A 273 -30.48 24.36 12.21
CA ARG A 273 -31.70 24.25 11.41
C ARG A 273 -32.60 23.15 11.98
N GLY A 274 -33.73 23.60 12.53
CA GLY A 274 -35.04 22.95 12.62
C GLY A 274 -35.16 21.44 12.87
N ARG A 275 -35.52 21.06 14.09
CA ARG A 275 -36.34 19.87 14.36
C ARG A 275 -37.80 20.20 14.06
N PRO A 276 -38.54 19.40 13.27
CA PRO A 276 -40.00 19.48 13.28
C PRO A 276 -40.56 18.78 14.53
N LYS A 277 -41.58 19.41 15.13
CA LYS A 277 -42.38 18.90 16.24
C LYS A 277 -43.22 17.72 15.73
N SER A 278 -43.15 16.56 16.40
CA SER A 278 -44.16 15.51 16.31
C SER A 278 -44.85 15.34 17.66
N GLN A 279 -46.15 15.11 17.58
CA GLN A 279 -47.15 15.32 18.61
C GLN A 279 -47.15 14.24 19.68
N ALA A 280 -47.66 14.62 20.85
CA ALA A 280 -47.95 13.75 21.97
C ALA A 280 -49.08 12.76 21.61
N ALA A 281 -48.86 11.48 21.93
CA ALA A 281 -49.91 10.48 22.07
C ALA A 281 -49.84 9.92 23.50
N LYS A 282 -50.99 9.95 24.17
CA LYS A 282 -51.25 9.47 25.53
C LYS A 282 -51.52 7.97 25.54
N GLY A 283 -51.00 7.29 26.58
CA GLY A 283 -51.63 6.16 27.27
C GLY A 283 -50.91 4.80 27.15
N PRO A 284 -51.21 3.82 28.03
CA PRO A 284 -51.73 3.88 29.40
C PRO A 284 -50.75 3.28 30.44
N LYS A 285 -51.15 3.36 31.71
CA LYS A 285 -50.44 2.84 32.90
C LYS A 285 -50.32 1.31 32.84
N GLU A 286 -49.14 0.78 33.13
CA GLU A 286 -48.97 -0.63 33.49
C GLU A 286 -48.76 -0.80 35.00
N GLU A 287 -49.46 -1.80 35.47
CA GLU A 287 -49.79 -2.19 36.83
C GLU A 287 -48.66 -3.06 37.39
N LYS A 288 -48.23 -2.74 38.61
CA LYS A 288 -47.29 -3.56 39.37
C LYS A 288 -48.05 -4.76 39.90
N ASP A 289 -47.87 -5.93 39.29
CA ASP A 289 -48.13 -7.19 39.96
C ASP A 289 -46.81 -7.92 40.24
N GLY A 290 -46.53 -8.02 41.55
CA GLY A 290 -45.51 -8.90 42.06
C GLY A 290 -45.97 -10.34 42.01
N ARG A 291 -45.07 -11.25 41.63
CA ARG A 291 -45.19 -12.63 42.07
C ARG A 291 -43.83 -13.25 42.32
N ALA A 292 -43.73 -13.76 43.55
CA ALA A 292 -42.64 -14.57 44.05
C ALA A 292 -42.56 -15.92 43.31
N ARG A 293 -41.31 -16.39 43.15
CA ARG A 293 -40.76 -17.74 43.45
C ARG A 293 -41.74 -18.89 43.77
N PRO A 294 -41.38 -20.16 43.51
CA PRO A 294 -40.04 -20.76 43.68
C PRO A 294 -39.28 -21.09 42.41
#